data_AF-A0A6A5U9J3-F1
#
_entry.id   AF-A0A6A5U9J3-F1
#
_cell.length_a   1.000
_cell.length_b   1.000
_cell.length_c   1.000
_cell.angle_alpha   90.00
_cell.angle_beta   90.00
_cell.angle_gamma   90.00
#
_symmetry.space_group_name_H-M   'P 1'
#
loop_
_entity.id
_entity.type
_entity.pdbx_description
1 polymer ?
#
loop_
_entity_poly.entity_id
_entity_poly.type
_entity_poly.pdbx_seq_one_letter_code
_entity_poly.pdbx_strand_id
1 'polypeptide(L)'
;MHSLFRFRQTNLRSRQTVDSLKQYQIIVLHGLNLLCALLRTRHSISLLDFYNALCTKACSLCGEFGGFISLLRWKRCCFKCLKEAPETQVQTLAAVRKQFHLTKVELAQLKTFKTLPGIYSMNESVHKSRIAIVSVHEARLVCRRQPHALVAQAQPASSERNQKYNFMGSCALPYYDKLTGKVEHGISCAGCQLALEKDIVGTRGEQWAFEARDKVYARDSFLEHFRWCEQAQLLWRSSGEGSNRPTELPEAARRGGYFNKRE
;
A
#
# COMPACT_ATOMS: atom_id res chain seq x y z
N MET A 1 10.66 17.06 -1.06
CA MET A 1 10.40 16.59 -2.43
C MET A 1 9.89 17.68 -3.35
N HIS A 2 8.73 18.31 -3.14
CA HIS A 2 8.20 19.30 -4.09
C HIS A 2 9.13 20.52 -4.30
N SER A 3 9.66 21.11 -3.23
CA SER A 3 10.63 22.23 -3.35
C SER A 3 11.93 21.80 -4.03
N LEU A 4 12.42 20.59 -3.74
CA LEU A 4 13.61 20.01 -4.38
C LEU A 4 13.39 19.79 -5.88
N PHE A 5 12.21 19.26 -6.26
CA PHE A 5 11.82 19.07 -7.66
C PHE A 5 11.74 20.40 -8.41
N ARG A 6 11.14 21.44 -7.81
CA ARG A 6 11.13 22.79 -8.39
C ARG A 6 12.53 23.38 -8.53
N PHE A 7 13.37 23.24 -7.50
CA PHE A 7 14.76 23.70 -7.54
C PHE A 7 15.54 23.03 -8.68
N ARG A 8 15.38 21.71 -8.87
CA ARG A 8 15.97 20.96 -9.99
C ARG A 8 15.59 21.51 -11.38
N GLN A 9 14.44 22.17 -11.50
CA GLN A 9 13.94 22.73 -12.76
C GLN A 9 14.41 24.16 -13.05
N THR A 10 15.13 24.81 -12.13
CA THR A 10 15.49 26.23 -12.26
C THR A 10 16.59 26.51 -13.29
N ASN A 11 17.64 25.68 -13.33
CA ASN A 11 18.73 25.79 -14.30
C ASN A 11 19.55 24.47 -14.34
N LEU A 12 20.51 24.38 -15.26
CA LEU A 12 21.37 23.20 -15.43
C LEU A 12 22.17 22.86 -14.17
N ARG A 13 22.74 23.86 -13.49
CA ARG A 13 23.56 23.65 -12.29
C ARG A 13 22.73 23.10 -11.14
N SER A 14 21.55 23.67 -10.89
CA SER A 14 20.60 23.15 -9.89
C SER A 14 20.18 21.72 -10.19
N ARG A 15 19.98 21.38 -11.48
CA ARG A 15 19.68 20.02 -11.91
C ARG A 15 20.82 19.06 -11.56
N GLN A 16 22.05 19.39 -11.95
CA GLN A 16 23.24 18.59 -11.65
C GLN A 16 23.44 18.43 -10.14
N THR A 17 23.25 19.49 -9.36
CA THR A 17 23.34 19.42 -7.90
C THR A 17 22.34 18.42 -7.33
N VAL A 18 21.07 18.51 -7.68
CA VAL A 18 20.04 17.56 -7.19
C VAL A 18 20.30 16.14 -7.67
N ASP A 19 20.68 15.97 -8.94
CA ASP A 19 20.96 14.66 -9.52
C ASP A 19 22.21 14.00 -8.93
N SER A 20 23.12 14.77 -8.35
CA SER A 20 24.31 14.24 -7.65
C SER A 20 24.00 13.65 -6.27
N LEU A 21 22.83 13.94 -5.70
CA LEU A 21 22.43 13.44 -4.38
C LEU A 21 22.09 11.95 -4.45
N LYS A 22 22.91 11.10 -3.81
CA LYS A 22 22.68 9.64 -3.76
C LYS A 22 21.28 9.26 -3.30
N GLN A 23 20.76 9.91 -2.26
CA GLN A 23 19.40 9.67 -1.77
C GLN A 23 18.35 9.96 -2.85
N TYR A 24 18.52 11.04 -3.62
CA TYR A 24 17.61 11.39 -4.70
C TYR A 24 17.68 10.37 -5.85
N GLN A 25 18.88 9.95 -6.24
CA GLN A 25 19.08 8.92 -7.27
C GLN A 25 18.36 7.61 -6.91
N ILE A 26 18.54 7.12 -5.69
CA ILE A 26 17.90 5.89 -5.19
C ILE A 26 16.38 6.04 -5.19
N ILE A 27 15.86 7.20 -4.75
CA ILE A 27 14.42 7.48 -4.74
C ILE A 27 13.84 7.50 -6.16
N VAL A 28 14.51 8.14 -7.10
CA VAL A 28 14.06 8.18 -8.50
C VAL A 28 14.10 6.78 -9.11
N LEU A 29 15.13 5.99 -8.81
CA LEU A 29 15.31 4.65 -9.37
C LEU A 29 14.30 3.64 -8.82
N HIS A 30 14.02 3.64 -7.51
CA HIS A 30 13.23 2.60 -6.86
C HIS A 30 11.87 3.08 -6.33
N GLY A 31 11.67 4.38 -6.21
CA GLY A 31 10.47 5.00 -5.62
C GLY A 31 9.72 5.93 -6.58
N LEU A 32 9.95 5.84 -7.89
CA LEU A 32 9.40 6.78 -8.89
C LEU A 32 7.88 6.95 -8.77
N ASN A 33 7.14 5.86 -8.60
CA ASN A 33 5.67 5.89 -8.48
C ASN A 33 5.22 6.71 -7.27
N LEU A 34 5.88 6.55 -6.13
CA LEU A 34 5.60 7.32 -4.92
C LEU A 34 6.02 8.79 -5.10
N LEU A 35 7.16 9.06 -5.73
CA LEU A 35 7.57 10.43 -6.05
C LEU A 35 6.52 11.13 -6.93
N CYS A 36 6.07 10.48 -8.00
CA CYS A 36 5.00 10.97 -8.86
C CYS A 36 3.70 11.19 -8.09
N ALA A 37 3.33 10.25 -7.22
CA ALA A 37 2.14 10.39 -6.37
C ALA A 37 2.24 11.61 -5.46
N LEU A 38 3.37 11.82 -4.77
CA LEU A 38 3.59 12.98 -3.90
C LEU A 38 3.51 14.31 -4.66
N LEU A 39 4.12 14.39 -5.84
CA LEU A 39 4.07 15.59 -6.68
C LEU A 39 2.64 15.90 -7.16
N ARG A 40 1.89 14.88 -7.60
CA ARG A 40 0.52 15.03 -8.13
C ARG A 40 -0.53 15.27 -7.04
N THR A 41 -0.26 14.84 -5.81
CA THR A 41 -1.12 15.03 -4.63
C THR A 41 -0.72 16.26 -3.80
N ARG A 42 0.40 16.91 -4.14
CA ARG A 42 0.98 18.07 -3.44
C ARG A 42 1.25 17.79 -1.95
N HIS A 43 1.65 16.57 -1.64
CA HIS A 43 1.97 16.17 -0.29
C HIS A 43 3.44 16.49 0.03
N SER A 44 3.68 17.25 1.11
CA SER A 44 5.02 17.73 1.47
C SER A 44 5.75 16.72 2.34
N ILE A 45 6.81 16.11 1.77
CA ILE A 45 7.72 15.18 2.45
C ILE A 45 9.16 15.60 2.14
N SER A 46 10.08 15.47 3.09
CA SER A 46 11.50 15.78 2.88
C SER A 46 12.20 14.70 2.04
N LEU A 47 13.41 15.00 1.54
CA LEU A 47 14.22 13.98 0.84
C LEU A 47 14.59 12.84 1.81
N LEU A 48 14.96 13.21 3.04
CA LEU A 48 15.38 12.29 4.08
C LEU A 48 14.24 11.37 4.53
N ASP A 49 13.04 11.90 4.75
CA ASP A 49 11.88 11.09 5.17
C ASP A 49 11.48 10.09 4.10
N PHE A 50 11.61 10.45 2.83
CA PHE A 50 11.43 9.51 1.72
C PHE A 50 12.48 8.43 1.75
N TYR A 51 13.75 8.81 1.78
CA TYR A 51 14.85 7.86 1.79
C TYR A 51 14.74 6.89 2.98
N ASN A 52 14.43 7.40 4.18
CA ASN A 52 14.23 6.59 5.39
C ASN A 52 13.06 5.62 5.25
N ALA A 53 11.93 6.09 4.70
CA ALA A 53 10.79 5.23 4.43
C ALA A 53 11.17 4.09 3.48
N LEU A 54 11.88 4.39 2.38
CA LEU A 54 12.39 3.40 1.42
C LEU A 54 13.35 2.39 2.08
N CYS A 55 14.16 2.83 3.04
CA CYS A 55 15.13 2.01 3.77
C CYS A 55 14.58 1.28 5.00
N THR A 56 13.27 1.32 5.24
CA THR A 56 12.63 0.64 6.39
C THR A 56 11.98 -0.65 5.91
N LYS A 57 12.42 -1.84 6.35
CA LYS A 57 11.83 -3.11 5.87
C LYS A 57 10.43 -3.39 6.47
N ALA A 58 10.27 -3.06 7.74
CA ALA A 58 9.13 -3.47 8.55
C ALA A 58 7.91 -2.55 8.43
N CYS A 59 6.72 -3.14 8.58
CA CYS A 59 5.46 -2.48 8.82
C CYS A 59 5.51 -1.79 10.18
N SER A 60 5.16 -0.50 10.23
CA SER A 60 5.16 0.28 11.47
C SER A 60 4.09 -0.14 12.49
N LEU A 61 3.18 -1.05 12.13
CA LEU A 61 2.08 -1.49 12.99
C LEU A 61 2.27 -2.93 13.51
N CYS A 62 2.76 -3.85 12.67
CA CYS A 62 2.88 -5.27 13.03
C CYS A 62 4.28 -5.87 12.86
N GLY A 63 5.27 -5.14 12.35
CA GLY A 63 6.63 -5.65 12.16
C GLY A 63 6.87 -6.49 10.90
N GLU A 64 5.83 -7.07 10.31
CA GLU A 64 5.92 -7.81 9.03
C GLU A 64 6.43 -6.95 7.87
N PHE A 65 6.72 -7.53 6.70
CA PHE A 65 7.19 -6.77 5.54
C PHE A 65 6.22 -5.65 5.12
N GLY A 66 6.71 -4.42 5.07
CA GLY A 66 5.94 -3.24 4.70
C GLY A 66 6.01 -2.94 3.20
N GLY A 67 5.14 -3.53 2.38
CA GLY A 67 5.11 -3.28 0.93
C GLY A 67 4.50 -1.93 0.51
N PHE A 68 3.90 -1.18 1.44
CA PHE A 68 3.13 0.03 1.14
C PHE A 68 3.49 1.18 2.08
N ILE A 69 3.18 2.40 1.64
CA ILE A 69 3.20 3.59 2.49
C ILE A 69 1.83 4.28 2.48
N SER A 70 1.30 4.57 3.67
CA SER A 70 0.15 5.45 3.83
C SER A 70 0.59 6.89 3.60
N LEU A 71 0.04 7.55 2.58
CA LEU A 71 0.45 8.91 2.21
C LEU A 71 0.03 9.94 3.26
N LEU A 72 -1.14 9.79 3.89
CA LEU A 72 -1.61 10.75 4.89
C LEU A 72 -0.72 10.78 6.14
N ARG A 73 -0.42 9.60 6.67
CA ARG A 73 0.34 9.43 7.92
C ARG A 73 1.84 9.27 7.73
N TRP A 74 2.30 9.10 6.49
CA TRP A 74 3.68 8.77 6.16
C TRP A 74 4.21 7.56 6.94
N LYS A 75 3.41 6.49 6.98
CA LYS A 75 3.70 5.26 7.73
C LYS A 75 3.80 4.07 6.78
N ARG A 76 4.86 3.28 6.92
CA ARG A 76 5.05 2.06 6.14
C ARG A 76 4.18 0.94 6.70
N CYS A 77 3.48 0.21 5.84
CA CYS A 77 2.50 -0.80 6.24
C CYS A 77 2.52 -2.02 5.32
N CYS A 78 2.20 -3.18 5.87
CA CYS A 78 1.92 -4.39 5.09
C CYS A 78 0.50 -4.31 4.50
N PHE A 79 0.17 -5.21 3.58
CA PHE A 79 -1.13 -5.24 2.92
C PHE A 79 -2.30 -5.36 3.91
N LYS A 80 -2.22 -6.31 4.86
CA LYS A 80 -3.25 -6.53 5.89
C LYS A 80 -3.49 -5.28 6.74
N CYS A 81 -2.43 -4.68 7.26
CA CYS A 81 -2.52 -3.44 8.04
C CYS A 81 -3.06 -2.26 7.21
N LEU A 82 -2.71 -2.16 5.93
CA LEU A 82 -3.29 -1.12 5.06
C LEU A 82 -4.81 -1.32 4.88
N LYS A 83 -5.26 -2.56 4.79
CA LYS A 83 -6.68 -2.91 4.61
C LYS A 83 -7.48 -2.68 5.90
N GLU A 84 -6.96 -3.12 7.04
CA GLU A 84 -7.76 -3.35 8.26
C GLU A 84 -7.41 -2.42 9.43
N ALA A 85 -6.16 -1.94 9.54
CA ALA A 85 -5.72 -1.26 10.74
C ALA A 85 -6.47 0.08 10.95
N PRO A 86 -6.95 0.39 12.16
CA PRO A 86 -7.64 1.65 12.44
C PRO A 86 -6.84 2.91 12.08
N GLU A 87 -5.52 2.86 12.19
CA GLU A 87 -4.59 3.95 11.92
C GLU A 87 -4.48 4.27 10.43
N THR A 88 -4.69 3.29 9.56
CA THR A 88 -4.61 3.46 8.10
C THR A 88 -5.96 3.80 7.48
N GLN A 89 -7.05 3.74 8.26
CA GLN A 89 -8.40 4.04 7.77
C GLN A 89 -8.53 5.48 7.29
N VAL A 90 -8.94 5.62 6.04
CA VAL A 90 -9.23 6.89 5.41
C VAL A 90 -10.62 6.86 4.80
N GLN A 91 -11.28 8.00 4.81
CA GLN A 91 -12.61 8.17 4.24
C GLN A 91 -12.67 9.50 3.49
N THR A 92 -13.74 9.69 2.70
CA THR A 92 -13.97 10.96 2.03
C THR A 92 -14.20 12.06 3.06
N LEU A 93 -13.72 13.28 2.78
CA LEU A 93 -13.93 14.44 3.65
C LEU A 93 -15.43 14.66 3.96
N ALA A 94 -16.29 14.42 2.98
CA ALA A 94 -17.74 14.53 3.14
C ALA A 94 -18.31 13.48 4.10
N ALA A 95 -17.87 12.22 3.99
CA ALA A 95 -18.31 11.15 4.89
C ALA A 95 -17.86 11.41 6.33
N VAL A 96 -16.59 11.78 6.52
CA VAL A 96 -16.04 12.10 7.85
C VAL A 96 -16.73 13.31 8.48
N ARG A 97 -16.98 14.37 7.70
CA ARG A 97 -17.74 15.52 8.17
C ARG A 97 -19.14 15.13 8.64
N LYS A 98 -19.83 14.27 7.88
CA LYS A 98 -21.17 13.78 8.23
C LYS A 98 -21.12 12.88 9.47
N GLN A 99 -20.15 11.98 9.55
CA GLN A 99 -20.01 10.99 10.63
C GLN A 99 -19.68 11.63 11.97
N PHE A 100 -18.74 12.58 12.01
CA PHE A 100 -18.27 13.20 13.25
C PHE A 100 -18.87 14.59 13.52
N HIS A 101 -19.80 15.04 12.67
CA HIS A 101 -20.42 16.37 12.74
C HIS A 101 -19.39 17.51 12.89
N LEU A 102 -18.28 17.41 12.15
CA LEU A 102 -17.15 18.34 12.27
C LEU A 102 -17.53 19.76 11.87
N THR A 103 -17.14 20.71 12.70
CA THR A 103 -17.22 22.14 12.42
C THR A 103 -16.21 22.55 11.34
N LYS A 104 -16.38 23.74 10.75
CA LYS A 104 -15.40 24.28 9.78
C LYS A 104 -13.99 24.41 10.36
N VAL A 105 -13.89 24.75 11.64
CA VAL A 105 -12.61 24.91 12.36
C VAL A 105 -11.92 23.58 12.57
N GLU A 106 -12.66 22.54 12.94
CA GLU A 106 -12.13 21.17 13.07
C GLU A 106 -11.71 20.62 11.70
N LEU A 107 -12.50 20.84 10.65
CA LEU A 107 -12.14 20.41 9.29
C LEU A 107 -10.85 21.06 8.78
N ALA A 108 -10.60 22.33 9.13
CA ALA A 108 -9.38 23.04 8.73
C ALA A 108 -8.11 22.46 9.38
N GLN A 109 -8.23 21.73 10.49
CA GLN A 109 -7.11 21.05 11.16
C GLN A 109 -6.77 19.71 10.51
N LEU A 110 -7.66 19.15 9.69
CA LEU A 110 -7.44 17.85 9.07
C LEU A 110 -6.55 17.96 7.85
N LYS A 111 -5.50 17.14 7.84
CA LYS A 111 -4.70 16.94 6.65
C LYS A 111 -5.54 16.22 5.61
N THR A 112 -5.74 16.88 4.48
CA THR A 112 -6.52 16.37 3.37
C THR A 112 -5.63 16.25 2.15
N PHE A 113 -5.81 15.20 1.34
CA PHE A 113 -5.25 15.20 0.00
C PHE A 113 -6.24 14.64 -1.02
N LYS A 114 -6.05 15.04 -2.28
CA LYS A 114 -6.87 14.56 -3.40
C LYS A 114 -6.26 13.29 -3.98
N THR A 115 -7.04 12.22 -3.99
CA THR A 115 -6.64 10.94 -4.60
C THR A 115 -6.32 11.10 -6.08
N LEU A 116 -5.63 10.11 -6.65
CA LEU A 116 -5.42 10.01 -8.08
C LEU A 116 -6.50 9.11 -8.71
N PRO A 117 -6.79 9.29 -10.00
CA PRO A 117 -7.54 8.30 -10.77
C PRO A 117 -6.67 7.05 -10.99
N GLY A 118 -7.30 5.89 -11.09
CA GLY A 118 -6.62 4.62 -11.28
C GLY A 118 -7.49 3.41 -10.93
N ILE A 119 -6.87 2.24 -10.95
CA ILE A 119 -7.45 0.97 -10.55
C ILE A 119 -6.91 0.65 -9.15
N TYR A 120 -7.80 0.38 -8.20
CA TYR A 120 -7.45 0.21 -6.79
C TYR A 120 -8.04 -1.05 -6.19
N SER A 121 -7.41 -1.53 -5.11
CA SER A 121 -7.78 -2.75 -4.35
C SER A 121 -7.69 -4.04 -5.17
N MET A 122 -7.89 -5.19 -4.51
CA MET A 122 -7.93 -6.51 -5.17
C MET A 122 -9.16 -6.69 -6.06
N ASN A 123 -10.21 -5.88 -5.86
CA ASN A 123 -11.42 -5.93 -6.68
C ASN A 123 -11.27 -5.13 -7.99
N GLU A 124 -10.06 -4.62 -8.29
CA GLU A 124 -9.74 -3.80 -9.46
C GLU A 124 -10.76 -2.69 -9.76
N SER A 125 -11.17 -1.99 -8.70
CA SER A 125 -12.16 -0.92 -8.79
C SER A 125 -11.58 0.29 -9.54
N VAL A 126 -12.20 0.61 -10.68
CA VAL A 126 -11.83 1.76 -11.51
C VAL A 126 -12.36 3.06 -10.89
N HIS A 127 -11.46 4.02 -10.65
CA HIS A 127 -11.78 5.34 -10.15
C HIS A 127 -11.28 6.43 -11.10
N LYS A 128 -12.20 7.17 -11.71
CA LYS A 128 -11.89 8.23 -12.69
C LYS A 128 -11.74 9.62 -12.07
N SER A 129 -12.37 9.86 -10.92
CA SER A 129 -12.39 11.18 -10.27
C SER A 129 -11.38 11.29 -9.13
N ARG A 130 -10.90 12.52 -8.89
CA ARG A 130 -10.08 12.85 -7.72
C ARG A 130 -10.97 13.22 -6.55
N ILE A 131 -10.83 12.50 -5.44
CA ILE A 131 -11.67 12.65 -4.24
C ILE A 131 -10.81 13.14 -3.09
N ALA A 132 -11.31 14.07 -2.30
CA ALA A 132 -10.64 14.51 -1.08
C ALA A 132 -10.86 13.47 0.03
N ILE A 133 -9.77 12.93 0.57
CA ILE A 133 -9.79 11.96 1.67
C ILE A 133 -9.01 12.47 2.87
N VAL A 134 -9.41 12.01 4.05
CA VAL A 134 -8.81 12.34 5.35
C VAL A 134 -8.67 11.10 6.22
N SER A 135 -7.78 11.15 7.21
CA SER A 135 -7.62 10.09 8.20
C SER A 135 -8.81 10.07 9.16
N VAL A 136 -9.43 8.91 9.32
CA VAL A 136 -10.51 8.71 10.30
C VAL A 136 -9.96 8.84 11.73
N HIS A 137 -8.73 8.36 11.94
CA HIS A 137 -8.06 8.46 13.23
C HIS A 137 -7.81 9.93 13.64
N GLU A 138 -7.29 10.77 12.73
CA GLU A 138 -7.11 12.21 13.01
C GLU A 138 -8.45 12.93 13.23
N ALA A 139 -9.47 12.59 12.44
CA ALA A 139 -10.81 13.16 12.63
C ALA A 139 -11.39 12.87 14.01
N ARG A 140 -11.16 11.67 14.56
CA ARG A 140 -11.54 11.33 15.94
C ARG A 140 -10.80 12.17 16.98
N LEU A 141 -9.50 12.40 16.78
CA LEU A 141 -8.68 13.19 17.70
C LEU A 141 -9.06 14.68 17.70
N VAL A 142 -9.41 15.21 16.53
CA VAL A 142 -9.80 16.63 16.38
C VAL A 142 -11.23 16.88 16.86
N CYS A 143 -12.12 15.89 16.76
CA CYS A 143 -13.48 16.00 17.27
C CYS A 143 -13.47 16.10 18.80
N ARG A 144 -13.74 17.30 19.34
CA ARG A 144 -13.63 17.57 20.79
C ARG A 144 -14.82 17.08 21.62
N ARG A 145 -15.83 16.48 21.00
CA ARG A 145 -17.05 16.01 21.67
C ARG A 145 -16.84 14.59 22.16
N GLN A 146 -17.12 14.32 23.44
CA GLN A 146 -16.87 13.02 24.06
C GLN A 146 -17.53 11.85 23.29
N PRO A 147 -16.93 10.65 23.28
CA PRO A 147 -17.33 9.55 22.41
C PRO A 147 -18.61 8.82 22.83
N HIS A 148 -19.19 9.11 24.00
CA HIS A 148 -20.16 8.21 24.66
C HIS A 148 -21.41 7.85 23.84
N ALA A 149 -21.79 8.65 22.84
CA ALA A 149 -22.93 8.35 21.97
C ALA A 149 -22.56 7.89 20.54
N LEU A 150 -21.29 7.98 20.13
CA LEU A 150 -20.86 7.68 18.75
C LEU A 150 -20.22 6.29 18.61
N VAL A 151 -19.86 5.63 19.72
CA VAL A 151 -19.29 4.27 19.70
C VAL A 151 -20.35 3.22 19.34
N ALA A 152 -21.62 3.42 19.71
CA ALA A 152 -22.70 2.47 19.43
C ALA A 152 -23.18 2.47 17.96
N GLN A 153 -22.85 3.51 17.18
CA GLN A 153 -23.20 3.61 15.76
C GLN A 153 -21.99 3.59 14.82
N ALA A 154 -20.78 3.38 15.35
CA ALA A 154 -19.65 2.96 14.54
C ALA A 154 -19.94 1.53 14.09
N GLN A 155 -20.79 1.40 13.06
CA GLN A 155 -20.84 0.23 12.21
C GLN A 155 -19.40 -0.26 12.04
N PRO A 156 -19.10 -1.57 12.25
CA PRO A 156 -17.76 -2.07 12.03
C PRO A 156 -17.30 -1.54 10.68
N ALA A 157 -16.07 -1.04 10.64
CA ALA A 157 -15.45 -0.50 9.43
C ALA A 157 -15.16 -1.63 8.42
N SER A 158 -16.19 -2.42 8.08
CA SER A 158 -16.13 -3.68 7.37
C SER A 158 -16.94 -3.68 6.09
N SER A 159 -17.52 -2.55 5.67
CA SER A 159 -17.95 -2.48 4.26
C SER A 159 -16.71 -2.35 3.40
N GLU A 160 -16.49 -3.32 2.50
CA GLU A 160 -15.44 -3.32 1.47
C GLU A 160 -15.37 -1.97 0.72
N ARG A 161 -16.51 -1.28 0.64
CA ARG A 161 -16.68 0.03 0.02
C ARG A 161 -15.82 1.14 0.63
N ASN A 162 -15.44 1.05 1.91
CA ASN A 162 -14.58 2.03 2.59
C ASN A 162 -13.09 1.66 2.51
N GLN A 163 -12.75 0.36 2.49
CA GLN A 163 -11.34 -0.10 2.44
C GLN A 163 -10.61 0.36 1.18
N LYS A 164 -11.33 0.53 0.06
CA LYS A 164 -10.74 1.04 -1.19
C LYS A 164 -10.04 2.40 -1.02
N TYR A 165 -10.56 3.26 -0.15
CA TYR A 165 -9.95 4.58 0.06
C TYR A 165 -8.58 4.46 0.73
N ASN A 166 -8.34 3.42 1.55
CA ASN A 166 -7.02 3.16 2.13
C ASN A 166 -5.99 2.93 1.02
N PHE A 167 -6.35 2.14 0.00
CA PHE A 167 -5.50 1.92 -1.16
C PHE A 167 -5.29 3.19 -1.97
N MET A 168 -6.35 3.98 -2.22
CA MET A 168 -6.24 5.30 -2.87
C MET A 168 -5.41 6.31 -2.04
N GLY A 169 -5.34 6.08 -0.73
CA GLY A 169 -4.59 6.77 0.31
C GLY A 169 -3.12 6.35 0.41
N SER A 170 -2.65 5.44 -0.44
CA SER A 170 -1.37 4.75 -0.29
C SER A 170 -0.61 4.63 -1.60
N CYS A 171 0.63 4.15 -1.52
CA CYS A 171 1.43 3.76 -2.67
C CYS A 171 2.28 2.53 -2.33
N ALA A 172 2.52 1.66 -3.32
CA ALA A 172 3.51 0.60 -3.18
C ALA A 172 4.90 1.23 -3.04
N LEU A 173 5.71 0.70 -2.13
CA LEU A 173 7.06 1.18 -1.87
C LEU A 173 7.96 -0.03 -1.56
N PRO A 174 8.96 -0.34 -2.42
CA PRO A 174 9.89 -1.42 -2.14
C PRO A 174 10.80 -1.10 -0.95
N TYR A 175 11.49 -2.10 -0.43
CA TYR A 175 12.53 -1.93 0.57
C TYR A 175 13.89 -1.84 -0.10
N TYR A 176 14.67 -0.81 0.20
CA TYR A 176 16.05 -0.68 -0.22
C TYR A 176 16.97 -0.97 0.97
N ASP A 177 17.83 -1.97 0.83
CA ASP A 177 18.85 -2.30 1.82
C ASP A 177 20.08 -1.41 1.60
N LYS A 178 20.37 -0.57 2.61
CA LYS A 178 21.50 0.37 2.59
C LYS A 178 22.86 -0.34 2.60
N LEU A 179 22.94 -1.55 3.15
CA LEU A 179 24.20 -2.29 3.29
C LEU A 179 24.55 -3.00 1.99
N THR A 180 23.57 -3.69 1.39
CA THR A 180 23.80 -4.51 0.20
C THR A 180 23.49 -3.79 -1.11
N GLY A 181 22.77 -2.66 -1.06
CA GLY A 181 22.25 -1.96 -2.23
C GLY A 181 21.12 -2.71 -2.94
N LYS A 182 20.60 -3.80 -2.37
CA LYS A 182 19.54 -4.63 -2.96
C LYS A 182 18.16 -4.05 -2.68
N VAL A 183 17.22 -4.39 -3.56
CA VAL A 183 15.82 -3.96 -3.45
C VAL A 183 14.89 -5.17 -3.35
N GLU A 184 13.98 -5.12 -2.39
CA GLU A 184 12.91 -6.11 -2.22
C GLU A 184 11.55 -5.44 -2.49
N HIS A 185 10.84 -5.89 -3.53
CA HIS A 185 9.49 -5.42 -3.86
C HIS A 185 8.38 -6.09 -3.04
N GLY A 186 8.73 -7.17 -2.33
CA GLY A 186 7.77 -8.07 -1.71
C GLY A 186 7.38 -9.21 -2.65
N ILE A 187 7.03 -10.36 -2.08
CA ILE A 187 6.69 -11.58 -2.80
C ILE A 187 5.28 -12.00 -2.38
N SER A 188 4.41 -12.29 -3.34
CA SER A 188 3.13 -12.95 -3.10
C SER A 188 3.23 -14.41 -3.52
N CYS A 189 2.57 -15.31 -2.79
CA CYS A 189 2.69 -16.75 -3.05
C CYS A 189 1.73 -17.22 -4.15
N ALA A 190 2.28 -17.66 -5.28
CA ALA A 190 1.50 -18.31 -6.34
C ALA A 190 0.80 -19.59 -5.85
N GLY A 191 1.40 -20.32 -4.90
CA GLY A 191 0.76 -21.48 -4.27
C GLY A 191 -0.50 -21.10 -3.50
N CYS A 192 -0.46 -20.04 -2.68
CA CYS A 192 -1.66 -19.56 -1.97
C CYS A 192 -2.75 -19.09 -2.94
N GLN A 193 -2.37 -18.46 -4.07
CA GLN A 193 -3.32 -18.11 -5.11
C GLN A 193 -3.92 -19.35 -5.79
N LEU A 194 -3.11 -20.37 -6.11
CA LEU A 194 -3.59 -21.64 -6.70
C LEU A 194 -4.61 -22.30 -5.79
N ALA A 195 -4.28 -22.37 -4.51
CA ALA A 195 -5.09 -23.02 -3.50
C ALA A 195 -6.50 -22.39 -3.39
N LEU A 196 -6.60 -21.08 -3.62
CA LEU A 196 -7.85 -20.34 -3.66
C LEU A 196 -8.58 -20.52 -5.00
N GLU A 197 -7.87 -20.49 -6.14
CA GLU A 197 -8.48 -20.71 -7.47
C GLU A 197 -9.02 -22.14 -7.67
N LYS A 198 -8.49 -23.11 -6.93
CA LYS A 198 -8.88 -24.53 -6.97
C LYS A 198 -9.80 -24.95 -5.82
N ASP A 199 -10.25 -24.00 -5.00
CA ASP A 199 -11.08 -24.25 -3.81
C ASP A 199 -10.49 -25.30 -2.83
N ILE A 200 -9.16 -25.43 -2.80
CA ILE A 200 -8.42 -26.39 -1.95
C ILE A 200 -8.46 -25.94 -0.49
N VAL A 201 -8.35 -24.64 -0.25
CA VAL A 201 -8.42 -24.03 1.08
C VAL A 201 -9.58 -23.06 1.11
N GLY A 202 -10.55 -23.39 1.96
CA GLY A 202 -11.78 -22.62 2.13
C GLY A 202 -12.81 -22.94 1.06
N THR A 203 -13.47 -24.09 1.18
CA THR A 203 -14.69 -24.47 0.41
C THR A 203 -15.87 -23.49 0.60
N ARG A 204 -15.70 -22.43 1.41
CA ARG A 204 -16.73 -21.42 1.74
C ARG A 204 -16.20 -19.98 1.89
N GLY A 205 -15.05 -19.63 1.30
CA GLY A 205 -14.55 -18.25 1.35
C GLY A 205 -14.15 -17.79 2.76
N GLU A 206 -13.50 -18.67 3.53
CA GLU A 206 -13.01 -18.34 4.87
C GLU A 206 -11.98 -17.21 4.79
N GLN A 207 -12.16 -16.18 5.64
CA GLN A 207 -11.40 -14.93 5.59
C GLN A 207 -9.87 -15.14 5.59
N TRP A 208 -9.38 -16.16 6.30
CA TRP A 208 -7.95 -16.48 6.39
C TRP A 208 -7.34 -16.91 5.05
N ALA A 209 -8.11 -17.52 4.13
CA ALA A 209 -7.61 -17.92 2.81
C ALA A 209 -7.27 -16.68 1.96
N PHE A 210 -8.12 -15.65 2.02
CA PHE A 210 -7.84 -14.36 1.40
C PHE A 210 -6.67 -13.64 2.05
N GLU A 211 -6.53 -13.72 3.38
CA GLU A 211 -5.38 -13.15 4.09
C GLU A 211 -4.06 -13.83 3.70
N ALA A 212 -4.05 -15.15 3.55
CA ALA A 212 -2.88 -15.91 3.11
C ALA A 212 -2.47 -15.54 1.68
N ARG A 213 -3.45 -15.42 0.77
CA ARG A 213 -3.24 -14.94 -0.61
C ARG A 213 -2.69 -13.52 -0.64
N ASP A 214 -3.28 -12.61 0.13
CA ASP A 214 -2.96 -11.18 0.15
C ASP A 214 -1.65 -10.87 0.87
N LYS A 215 -1.07 -11.84 1.58
CA LYS A 215 0.19 -11.64 2.29
C LYS A 215 1.33 -11.39 1.28
N VAL A 216 2.08 -10.32 1.58
CA VAL A 216 3.29 -9.95 0.86
C VAL A 216 4.47 -10.16 1.80
N TYR A 217 5.38 -11.03 1.39
CA TYR A 217 6.52 -11.48 2.17
C TYR A 217 7.80 -10.73 1.77
N ALA A 218 8.73 -10.60 2.71
CA ALA A 218 10.13 -10.39 2.36
C ALA A 218 10.72 -11.69 1.81
N ARG A 219 11.91 -11.65 1.21
CA ARG A 219 12.53 -12.88 0.67
C ARG A 219 12.68 -13.98 1.72
N ASP A 220 13.23 -13.65 2.89
CA ASP A 220 13.52 -14.64 3.93
C ASP A 220 12.23 -15.23 4.52
N SER A 221 11.24 -14.38 4.80
CA SER A 221 9.94 -14.84 5.32
C SER A 221 9.10 -15.57 4.27
N PHE A 222 9.33 -15.34 2.98
CA PHE A 222 8.75 -16.16 1.93
C PHE A 222 9.35 -17.58 1.94
N LEU A 223 10.67 -17.71 2.13
CA LEU A 223 11.32 -19.02 2.20
C LEU A 223 10.86 -19.81 3.42
N GLU A 224 10.60 -19.15 4.55
CA GLU A 224 9.96 -19.77 5.71
C GLU A 224 8.54 -20.24 5.39
N HIS A 225 7.74 -19.40 4.71
CA HIS A 225 6.41 -19.77 4.24
C HIS A 225 6.43 -20.97 3.28
N PHE A 226 7.39 -21.00 2.35
CA PHE A 226 7.53 -22.04 1.34
C PHE A 226 7.73 -23.44 1.95
N ARG A 227 8.32 -23.55 3.15
CA ARG A 227 8.56 -24.84 3.83
C ARG A 227 7.28 -25.62 4.11
N TRP A 228 6.14 -24.95 4.24
CA TRP A 228 4.85 -25.58 4.56
C TRP A 228 3.76 -25.33 3.52
N CYS A 229 3.98 -24.45 2.54
CA CYS A 229 3.01 -24.21 1.47
C CYS A 229 3.08 -25.33 0.41
N GLU A 230 2.27 -26.37 0.57
CA GLU A 230 2.21 -27.52 -0.35
C GLU A 230 1.98 -27.10 -1.81
N GLN A 231 1.06 -26.16 -2.04
CA GLN A 231 0.74 -25.68 -3.38
C GLN A 231 1.92 -24.94 -4.03
N ALA A 232 2.71 -24.19 -3.25
CA ALA A 232 3.92 -23.56 -3.77
C ALA A 232 4.99 -24.61 -4.11
N GLN A 233 5.13 -25.64 -3.28
CA GLN A 233 6.07 -26.73 -3.53
C GLN A 233 5.68 -27.57 -4.76
N LEU A 234 4.38 -27.80 -4.98
CA LEU A 234 3.87 -28.46 -6.19
C LEU A 234 4.18 -27.65 -7.45
N LEU A 235 3.96 -26.32 -7.41
CA LEU A 235 4.36 -25.42 -8.50
C LEU A 235 5.87 -25.44 -8.72
N TRP A 236 6.68 -25.45 -7.67
CA TRP A 236 8.13 -25.54 -7.78
C TRP A 236 8.60 -26.85 -8.43
N ARG A 237 8.07 -27.99 -8.01
CA ARG A 237 8.42 -29.29 -8.60
C ARG A 237 7.97 -29.41 -10.06
N SER A 238 6.74 -28.98 -10.36
CA SER A 238 6.20 -29.03 -11.74
C SER A 238 6.88 -28.07 -12.71
N SER A 239 7.59 -27.05 -12.22
CA SER A 239 8.42 -26.17 -13.06
C SER A 239 9.82 -26.73 -13.33
N GLY A 240 10.16 -27.93 -12.85
CA GLY A 240 11.53 -28.42 -12.89
C GLY A 240 12.45 -27.49 -12.10
N GLU A 241 12.02 -27.15 -10.87
CA GLU A 241 12.77 -26.30 -9.95
C GLU A 241 13.07 -24.91 -10.54
N GLY A 242 12.05 -24.30 -11.15
CA GLY A 242 12.15 -22.96 -11.74
C GLY A 242 12.74 -22.89 -13.15
N SER A 243 13.11 -24.03 -13.73
CA SER A 243 13.64 -24.08 -15.11
C SER A 243 12.57 -23.78 -16.17
N ASN A 244 11.31 -24.08 -15.86
CA ASN A 244 10.18 -23.95 -16.77
C ASN A 244 9.01 -23.21 -16.10
N ARG A 245 8.00 -22.85 -16.90
CA ARG A 245 6.73 -22.37 -16.34
C ARG A 245 5.96 -23.56 -15.73
N PRO A 246 5.44 -23.47 -14.50
CA PRO A 246 4.69 -24.57 -13.91
C PRO A 246 3.34 -24.77 -14.63
N THR A 247 2.94 -26.03 -14.77
CA THR A 247 1.72 -26.46 -15.49
C THR A 247 0.46 -25.77 -14.94
N GLU A 248 0.35 -25.71 -13.61
CA GLU A 248 -0.81 -25.14 -12.93
C GLU A 248 -0.56 -23.72 -12.41
N LEU A 249 0.25 -22.91 -13.11
CA LEU A 249 0.46 -21.52 -12.69
C LEU A 249 -0.90 -20.79 -12.57
N PRO A 250 -1.25 -20.16 -11.43
CA PRO A 250 -2.53 -19.48 -11.25
C PRO A 250 -2.73 -18.35 -12.25
N GLU A 251 -3.97 -18.09 -12.64
CA GLU A 251 -4.29 -17.13 -13.69
C GLU A 251 -3.81 -15.70 -13.34
N ALA A 252 -3.96 -15.28 -12.08
CA ALA A 252 -3.43 -13.99 -11.63
C ALA A 252 -1.91 -13.90 -11.81
N ALA A 253 -1.16 -14.97 -11.51
CA ALA A 253 0.28 -15.01 -11.73
C ALA A 253 0.64 -15.03 -13.22
N ARG A 254 -0.16 -15.71 -14.07
CA ARG A 254 0.02 -15.67 -15.53
C ARG A 254 -0.13 -14.27 -16.11
N ARG A 255 -0.98 -13.45 -15.50
CA ARG A 255 -1.23 -12.04 -15.88
C ARG A 255 -0.28 -11.05 -15.21
N GLY A 256 0.73 -11.49 -14.47
CA GLY A 256 1.66 -10.60 -13.77
C GLY A 256 1.07 -9.93 -12.52
N GLY A 257 0.10 -10.57 -11.88
CA GLY A 257 -0.56 -10.09 -10.66
C GLY A 257 -1.88 -9.33 -10.89
N TYR A 258 -2.38 -9.30 -12.12
CA TYR A 258 -3.67 -8.68 -12.45
C TYR A 258 -4.81 -9.70 -12.47
N PHE A 259 -5.97 -9.30 -11.94
CA PHE A 259 -7.15 -10.17 -11.92
C PHE A 259 -7.90 -10.15 -13.24
N ASN A 260 -7.95 -9.01 -13.92
CA ASN A 260 -8.51 -8.87 -15.26
C ASN A 260 -7.40 -8.62 -16.30
N LYS A 261 -7.71 -8.88 -17.57
CA LYS A 261 -6.82 -8.49 -18.67
C LYS A 261 -6.71 -6.97 -18.70
N ARG A 262 -5.49 -6.45 -18.82
CA ARG A 262 -5.21 -5.04 -19.09
C ARG A 262 -4.76 -4.92 -20.53
N GLU A 263 -5.34 -3.97 -21.25
CA GLU A 263 -4.91 -3.57 -22.59
C GLU A 263 -3.53 -2.89 -22.56
#